data_AF-A0A537C6P5-F1
#
_entry.id   AF-A0A537C6P5-F1
#
_cell.length_a   1.000
_cell.length_b   1.000
_cell.length_c   1.000
_cell.angle_alpha   90.00
_cell.angle_beta   90.00
_cell.angle_gamma   90.00
#
_symmetry.space_group_name_H-M   'P 1'
#
loop_
_entity.id
_entity.type
_entity.pdbx_description
1 polymer ?
#
loop_
_entity_poly.entity_id
_entity_poly.type
_entity_poly.pdbx_seq_one_letter_code
_entity_poly.pdbx_strand_id
1 'polypeptide(L)'
;MASVTTFAITESARLELLDFLRNHANTDFVVTVCWWDGGWSGKPKPDGGVVGLEGPHWGVGGQKRTKISAAEIVTISGIDFYLDHGSNSEGLNGKTLDYRDGNFHVD
;
A
#
# COMPACT_ATOMS: atom_id res chain seq x y z
N MET A 1 -10.01 22.89 -7.82
CA MET A 1 -9.49 22.75 -6.44
C MET A 1 -8.98 21.34 -6.31
N ALA A 2 -7.69 21.14 -6.00
CA ALA A 2 -7.14 19.81 -5.80
C ALA A 2 -7.82 19.18 -4.58
N SER A 3 -8.39 18.00 -4.74
CA SER A 3 -8.96 17.24 -3.63
C SER A 3 -7.81 16.89 -2.69
N VAL A 4 -7.82 17.41 -1.47
CA VAL A 4 -6.81 17.04 -0.46
C VAL A 4 -7.14 15.64 0.00
N THR A 5 -6.32 14.67 -0.39
CA THR A 5 -6.44 13.31 0.14
C THR A 5 -6.14 13.34 1.64
N THR A 6 -7.14 13.07 2.47
CA THR A 6 -7.04 13.08 3.94
C THR A 6 -6.57 11.75 4.51
N PHE A 7 -5.75 11.01 3.76
CA PHE A 7 -5.16 9.75 4.16
C PHE A 7 -4.01 9.99 5.14
N ALA A 8 -4.15 9.48 6.36
CA ALA A 8 -3.14 9.60 7.40
C ALA A 8 -2.30 8.31 7.49
N ILE A 9 -1.08 8.43 8.01
CA ILE A 9 -0.18 7.30 8.24
C ILE A 9 0.32 7.41 9.67
N THR A 10 0.24 6.32 10.43
CA THR A 10 0.83 6.24 11.77
C THR A 10 2.36 6.18 11.70
N GLU A 11 3.05 6.53 12.78
CA GLU A 11 4.53 6.47 12.78
C GLU A 11 5.03 5.03 12.61
N SER A 12 4.33 4.03 13.17
CA SER A 12 4.66 2.61 12.98
C SER A 12 4.58 2.20 11.51
N ALA A 13 3.49 2.55 10.82
CA ALA A 13 3.35 2.29 9.39
C ALA A 13 4.40 3.01 8.57
N ARG A 14 4.70 4.27 8.90
CA ARG A 14 5.72 5.05 8.22
C ARG A 14 7.11 4.41 8.33
N LEU A 15 7.50 3.97 9.54
CA LEU A 15 8.80 3.33 9.75
C LEU A 15 8.92 2.01 9.00
N GLU A 16 7.88 1.20 8.99
CA GLU A 16 7.86 -0.07 8.24
C GLU A 16 7.96 0.16 6.73
N LEU A 17 7.22 1.14 6.19
CA LEU A 17 7.31 1.50 4.77
C LEU A 17 8.71 2.02 4.39
N LEU A 18 9.33 2.83 5.24
CA LEU A 18 10.71 3.27 5.01
C LEU A 18 11.69 2.10 5.02
N ASP A 19 11.48 1.11 5.88
CA ASP A 19 12.32 -0.09 5.90
C ASP A 19 12.13 -0.94 4.64
N PHE A 20 10.87 -1.16 4.23
CA PHE A 20 10.54 -1.81 2.97
C PHE A 20 11.24 -1.14 1.78
N LEU A 21 11.18 0.20 1.67
CA LEU A 21 11.82 0.96 0.60
C LEU A 21 13.35 0.84 0.66
N ARG A 22 13.97 0.89 1.84
CA ARG A 22 15.42 0.68 2.01
C ARG A 22 15.85 -0.70 1.54
N ASN A 23 15.11 -1.74 1.92
CA ASN A 23 15.39 -3.12 1.53
C ASN A 23 15.24 -3.36 0.01
N HIS A 24 14.59 -2.43 -0.69
CA HIS A 24 14.43 -2.46 -2.13
C HIS A 24 15.10 -1.26 -2.83
N ALA A 25 16.07 -0.59 -2.20
CA ALA A 25 16.66 0.66 -2.71
C ALA A 25 17.26 0.58 -4.13
N ASN A 26 17.63 -0.61 -4.59
CA ASN A 26 18.11 -0.85 -5.97
C ASN A 26 16.97 -0.84 -7.02
N THR A 27 15.72 -0.76 -6.58
CA THR A 27 14.53 -0.64 -7.41
C THR A 27 13.76 0.60 -6.97
N ASP A 28 13.64 1.59 -7.87
CA ASP A 28 12.85 2.79 -7.62
C ASP A 28 11.36 2.45 -7.53
N PHE A 29 10.89 2.29 -6.30
CA PHE A 29 9.52 1.94 -5.97
C PHE A 29 8.75 3.14 -5.43
N VAL A 30 7.46 3.13 -5.73
CA VAL A 30 6.43 3.95 -5.11
C VAL A 30 5.58 3.00 -4.27
N VAL A 31 5.19 3.42 -3.07
CA VAL A 31 4.32 2.61 -2.21
C VAL A 31 2.92 2.58 -2.83
N THR A 32 2.31 1.40 -2.90
CA THR A 32 0.95 1.25 -3.40
C THR A 32 0.00 0.90 -2.27
N VAL A 33 -1.17 1.53 -2.25
CA VAL A 33 -2.30 1.14 -1.41
C VAL A 33 -3.48 0.90 -2.34
N CYS A 34 -4.04 -0.31 -2.33
CA CYS A 34 -5.10 -0.71 -3.25
C CYS A 34 -6.20 -1.52 -2.56
N TRP A 35 -7.43 -1.39 -3.04
CA TRP A 35 -8.52 -2.26 -2.63
C TRP A 35 -8.64 -3.45 -3.58
N TRP A 36 -8.72 -4.65 -3.02
CA TRP A 36 -9.05 -5.86 -3.75
C TRP A 36 -10.31 -6.50 -3.19
N ASP A 37 -11.22 -6.85 -4.08
CA ASP A 37 -12.47 -7.57 -3.82
C ASP A 37 -12.36 -9.09 -4.08
N GLY A 38 -11.26 -9.53 -4.71
CA GLY A 38 -10.99 -10.92 -5.06
C GLY A 38 -10.03 -11.64 -4.10
N GLY A 39 -9.94 -12.96 -4.27
CA GLY A 39 -8.93 -13.76 -3.58
C GLY A 39 -7.54 -13.54 -4.16
N TRP A 40 -6.59 -13.13 -3.33
CA TRP A 40 -5.17 -13.16 -3.67
C TRP A 40 -4.56 -14.43 -3.10
N SER A 41 -4.01 -15.29 -3.95
CA SER A 41 -3.12 -16.37 -3.54
C SER A 41 -1.69 -15.84 -3.60
N GLY A 42 -1.16 -15.46 -2.45
CA GLY A 42 0.19 -14.92 -2.34
C GLY A 42 1.30 -15.95 -2.45
N LYS A 43 2.47 -15.62 -1.89
CA LYS A 43 3.66 -16.47 -2.00
C LYS A 43 3.41 -17.86 -1.38
N PRO A 44 3.92 -18.93 -2.03
CA PRO A 44 4.05 -20.23 -1.38
C PRO A 44 4.84 -20.07 -0.08
N LYS A 45 4.33 -20.63 1.00
CA LYS A 45 5.03 -20.79 2.26
C LYS A 45 6.01 -21.97 2.14
N PRO A 46 7.13 -21.96 2.88
CA PRO A 46 8.07 -23.08 2.92
C PRO A 46 7.44 -24.41 3.40
N ASP A 47 6.29 -24.37 4.09
CA ASP A 47 5.54 -25.54 4.56
C ASP A 47 4.55 -26.10 3.53
N GLY A 48 4.50 -25.53 2.31
CA GLY A 48 3.58 -25.93 1.26
C GLY A 48 2.22 -25.22 1.31
N GLY A 49 2.00 -24.31 2.26
CA GLY A 49 0.83 -23.43 2.27
C GLY A 49 0.95 -22.28 1.26
N VAL A 50 -0.10 -21.49 1.12
CA VAL A 50 -0.11 -20.21 0.39
C VAL A 50 -0.54 -19.14 1.38
N VAL A 51 0.16 -18.00 1.44
CA VAL A 51 -0.40 -16.82 2.14
C VAL A 51 -1.45 -16.22 1.22
N GLY A 52 -2.71 -16.58 1.40
CA GLY A 52 -3.81 -15.99 0.65
C GLY A 52 -4.64 -15.04 1.51
N LEU A 53 -5.16 -13.98 0.90
CA LEU A 53 -6.24 -13.18 1.46
C LEU A 53 -7.50 -13.50 0.66
N GLU A 54 -8.52 -14.04 1.32
CA GLU A 54 -9.82 -14.29 0.73
C GLU A 54 -10.78 -13.16 1.09
N GLY A 55 -11.50 -12.64 0.08
CA GLY A 55 -12.51 -11.60 0.25
C GLY A 55 -11.95 -10.17 0.25
N PRO A 56 -12.82 -9.17 0.45
CA PRO A 56 -12.45 -7.77 0.24
C PRO A 56 -11.46 -7.25 1.29
N HIS A 57 -10.35 -6.66 0.85
CA HIS A 57 -9.30 -6.14 1.73
C HIS A 57 -8.48 -5.02 1.07
N TRP A 58 -7.82 -4.22 1.92
CA TRP A 58 -6.77 -3.31 1.49
C TRP A 58 -5.44 -4.05 1.41
N GLY A 59 -4.73 -3.86 0.29
CA GLY A 59 -3.35 -4.31 0.08
C GLY A 59 -2.38 -3.13 0.13
N VAL A 60 -1.22 -3.35 0.73
CA VAL A 60 -0.09 -2.41 0.73
C VAL A 60 1.12 -3.08 0.09
N GLY A 61 1.78 -2.39 -0.82
CA GLY A 61 2.89 -2.97 -1.59
C GLY A 61 3.78 -1.92 -2.24
N GLY A 62 4.54 -2.34 -3.24
CA GLY A 62 5.40 -1.46 -4.03
C GLY A 62 5.24 -1.70 -5.52
N GLN A 63 5.19 -0.63 -6.30
CA GLN A 63 5.17 -0.66 -7.77
C GLN A 63 6.31 0.18 -8.30
N LYS A 64 6.95 -0.28 -9.39
CA LYS A 64 8.08 0.46 -10.00
C LYS A 64 7.59 1.84 -10.43
N ARG A 65 8.30 2.89 -10.04
CA ARG A 65 7.96 4.28 -10.39
C ARG A 65 7.79 4.47 -11.90
N THR A 66 8.59 3.80 -12.71
CA THR A 66 8.54 3.86 -14.18
C THR A 66 7.23 3.36 -14.79
N LYS A 67 6.37 2.69 -14.01
CA LYS A 67 5.04 2.22 -14.45
C LYS A 67 3.91 3.17 -14.06
N ILE A 68 4.19 4.25 -13.33
CA ILE A 68 3.20 5.18 -12.79
C ILE A 68 3.49 6.58 -13.37
N SER A 69 2.45 7.31 -13.77
CA SER A 69 2.63 8.70 -14.19
C SER A 69 3.02 9.56 -12.99
N ALA A 70 3.94 10.51 -13.18
CA ALA A 70 4.32 11.45 -12.12
C ALA A 70 3.12 12.24 -11.55
N ALA A 71 2.07 12.44 -12.36
CA ALA A 71 0.84 13.12 -11.93
C ALA A 71 -0.04 12.27 -11.00
N GLU A 72 0.16 10.94 -10.96
CA GLU A 72 -0.58 10.00 -10.12
C GLU A 72 0.13 9.74 -8.78
N ILE A 73 1.36 10.25 -8.63
CA ILE A 73 2.16 10.08 -7.42
C ILE A 73 1.83 11.20 -6.44
N VAL A 74 1.49 10.82 -5.21
CA VAL A 74 1.25 11.74 -4.10
C VAL A 74 2.25 11.49 -2.98
N THR A 75 2.86 12.54 -2.47
CA THR A 75 3.79 12.42 -1.33
C THR A 75 3.05 12.66 -0.03
N ILE A 76 3.06 11.66 0.86
CA ILE A 76 2.39 11.69 2.17
C ILE A 76 3.43 11.34 3.23
N SER A 77 3.61 12.21 4.23
CA SER A 77 4.60 12.04 5.30
C SER A 77 6.03 11.74 4.81
N GLY A 78 6.40 12.28 3.64
CA GLY A 78 7.70 12.11 3.00
C GLY A 78 7.89 10.80 2.23
N ILE A 79 6.82 10.04 2.00
CA ILE A 79 6.83 8.81 1.21
C ILE A 79 5.98 9.04 -0.04
N ASP A 80 6.47 8.59 -1.19
CA ASP A 80 5.71 8.64 -2.44
C ASP A 80 4.75 7.45 -2.54
N PHE A 81 3.49 7.77 -2.80
CA PHE A 81 2.41 6.83 -2.96
C PHE A 81 1.81 6.89 -4.35
N TYR A 82 1.38 5.72 -4.83
CA TYR A 82 0.41 5.56 -5.89
C TYR A 82 -0.81 4.89 -5.27
N LEU A 83 -1.88 5.66 -5.11
CA LEU A 83 -3.11 5.20 -4.49
C LEU A 83 -3.98 4.58 -5.58
N ASP A 84 -3.77 3.30 -5.84
CA ASP A 84 -4.51 2.57 -6.85
C ASP A 84 -5.93 2.34 -6.34
N HIS A 85 -6.91 2.98 -6.98
CA HIS A 85 -8.30 2.94 -6.56
C HIS A 85 -8.99 1.59 -6.80
N GLY A 86 -8.29 0.55 -7.29
CA GLY A 86 -8.80 -0.81 -7.40
C GLY A 86 -10.20 -0.92 -8.07
N SER A 87 -10.89 -2.03 -7.82
CA SER A 87 -12.27 -2.28 -8.30
C SER A 87 -13.34 -1.54 -7.49
N ASN A 88 -12.97 -0.96 -6.34
CA ASN A 88 -13.92 -0.41 -5.39
C ASN A 88 -13.42 0.94 -4.84
N SER A 89 -14.23 1.96 -5.05
CA SER A 89 -13.97 3.37 -4.74
C SER A 89 -14.11 3.72 -3.26
N GLU A 90 -13.92 2.77 -2.34
CA GLU A 90 -13.90 3.11 -0.91
C GLU A 90 -12.72 4.06 -0.66
N GLY A 91 -13.03 5.35 -0.63
CA GLY A 91 -12.04 6.40 -0.67
C GLY A 91 -11.09 6.30 0.52
N LEU A 92 -9.79 6.39 0.25
CA LEU A 92 -8.76 6.56 1.27
C LEU A 92 -8.89 7.88 2.04
N ASN A 93 -9.78 8.77 1.60
CA ASN A 93 -10.07 10.01 2.29
C ASN A 93 -10.64 9.73 3.69
N GLY A 94 -9.93 10.20 4.71
CA GLY A 94 -10.28 10.04 6.11
C GLY A 94 -9.81 8.73 6.72
N LYS A 95 -9.17 7.86 5.92
CA LYS A 95 -8.61 6.60 6.39
C LYS A 95 -7.21 6.78 6.96
N THR A 96 -6.85 5.88 7.84
CA THR A 96 -5.51 5.81 8.43
C THR A 96 -4.84 4.50 8.07
N LEU A 97 -3.63 4.57 7.52
CA LEU A 97 -2.75 3.42 7.39
C LEU A 97 -1.95 3.23 8.68
N ASP A 98 -2.15 2.07 9.30
CA ASP A 98 -1.46 1.64 10.49
C ASP A 98 -0.69 0.34 10.25
N TYR A 99 0.33 0.10 11.06
CA TYR A 99 1.06 -1.16 11.09
C TYR A 99 0.99 -1.74 12.50
N ARG A 100 0.25 -2.84 12.63
CA ARG A 100 -0.02 -3.55 13.87
C ARG A 100 -0.12 -5.05 13.59
N ASP A 101 0.18 -5.87 14.58
CA ASP A 101 0.09 -7.34 14.48
C ASP A 101 0.87 -7.94 13.29
N GLY A 102 1.99 -7.28 12.92
CA GLY A 102 2.86 -7.69 11.81
C GLY A 102 2.30 -7.42 10.42
N ASN A 103 1.20 -6.66 10.28
CA ASN A 103 0.56 -6.36 9.01
C ASN A 103 0.12 -4.90 8.88
N PHE A 104 -0.09 -4.46 7.65
CA PHE A 104 -0.68 -3.16 7.36
C PHE A 104 -2.21 -3.23 7.45
N HIS A 105 -2.80 -2.23 8.10
CA HIS A 105 -4.24 -2.05 8.25
C HIS A 105 -4.62 -0.68 7.72
N VAL A 106 -5.69 -0.63 6.93
CA VAL A 106 -6.28 0.63 6.47
C VAL A 106 -7.65 0.74 7.12
N ASP A 107 -7.74 1.58 8.15
CA ASP A 107 -8.96 1.83 8.93
C ASP A 107 -9.69 3.08 8.40
#